data_AF-A0A132E820-F1
#
_entry.id   AF-A0A132E820-F1
#
_cell.length_a   1.000
_cell.length_b   1.000
_cell.length_c   1.000
_cell.angle_alpha   90.00
_cell.angle_beta   90.00
_cell.angle_gamma   90.00
#
_symmetry.space_group_name_H-M   'P 1'
#
loop_
_entity.id
_entity.type
_entity.pdbx_description
1 polymer ?
#
loop_
_entity_poly.entity_id
_entity_poly.type
_entity_poly.pdbx_seq_one_letter_code
_entity_poly.pdbx_strand_id
1 'polypeptide(L)' 'MTNLACLTDIMEFSRYGPLAQAFVMDALSKHAKHVAQLPFDALQKQLGDHPLISACAWHGVAAEIHHKLEAHFAR' A
#
# COMPACT_ATOMS: atom_id res chain seq x y z
N MET A 1 13.66 15.06 2.98
CA MET A 1 12.56 14.78 2.03
C MET A 1 11.45 14.08 2.80
N THR A 2 10.19 14.45 2.62
CA THR A 2 9.06 13.76 3.27
C THR A 2 8.73 12.47 2.50
N ASN A 3 8.02 11.52 3.13
CA ASN A 3 7.57 10.30 2.45
C ASN A 3 6.73 10.63 1.20
N LEU A 4 5.86 11.64 1.28
CA LEU A 4 5.08 12.10 0.15
C LEU A 4 5.98 12.64 -0.98
N ALA A 5 6.94 13.51 -0.66
CA ALA A 5 7.85 14.05 -1.67
C ALA A 5 8.68 12.95 -2.36
N CYS A 6 9.10 11.91 -1.63
CA CYS A 6 9.80 10.77 -2.20
C CYS A 6 8.92 9.95 -3.14
N LEU A 7 7.67 9.64 -2.73
CA LEU A 7 6.72 8.91 -3.57
C LEU A 7 6.37 9.70 -4.84
N THR A 8 6.16 11.01 -4.72
CA THR A 8 5.94 11.89 -5.88
C THR A 8 7.14 11.83 -6.83
N ASP A 9 8.36 11.92 -6.32
CA ASP A 9 9.58 11.84 -7.15
C ASP A 9 9.69 10.51 -7.91
N ILE A 10 9.44 9.38 -7.23
CA ILE A 10 9.41 8.05 -7.85
C ILE A 10 8.36 7.96 -8.96
N MET A 11 7.19 8.55 -8.74
CA MET A 11 6.06 8.48 -9.65
C MET A 11 6.18 9.46 -10.83
N GLU A 12 6.78 10.63 -10.63
CA GLU A 12 6.85 11.70 -11.64
C GLU A 12 8.16 11.71 -12.43
N PHE A 13 9.30 11.38 -11.80
CA PHE A 13 10.64 11.59 -12.36
C PHE A 13 11.42 10.29 -12.56
N SER A 14 10.74 9.26 -13.09
CA SER A 14 11.40 8.01 -13.48
C SER A 14 11.93 8.03 -14.91
N ARG A 15 13.15 7.49 -15.12
CA ARG A 15 13.72 7.22 -16.45
C ARG A 15 12.88 6.26 -17.30
N TYR A 16 12.00 5.49 -16.66
CA TYR A 16 11.09 4.53 -17.29
C TYR A 16 9.68 5.10 -17.46
N GLY A 17 9.47 6.37 -17.08
CA GLY A 17 8.22 7.09 -17.24
C GLY A 17 7.01 6.33 -16.66
N PRO A 18 5.90 6.22 -17.40
CA PRO A 18 4.67 5.57 -16.93
C PRO A 18 4.83 4.12 -16.44
N LEU A 19 5.85 3.38 -16.88
CA LEU A 19 6.07 2.01 -16.42
C LEU A 19 6.42 1.94 -14.93
N ALA A 20 7.10 2.96 -14.39
CA ALA A 20 7.37 3.03 -12.97
C ALA A 20 6.08 3.26 -12.16
N GLN A 21 5.18 4.11 -12.67
CA GLN A 21 3.87 4.33 -12.06
C GLN A 21 3.05 3.05 -12.06
N ALA A 22 2.98 2.34 -13.20
CA ALA A 22 2.27 1.07 -13.31
C ALA A 22 2.81 0.03 -12.32
N PHE A 23 4.14 -0.06 -12.19
CA PHE A 23 4.79 -0.97 -11.23
C PHE A 23 4.41 -0.65 -9.78
N VAL A 24 4.47 0.63 -9.39
CA VAL A 24 4.11 1.05 -8.03
C VAL A 24 2.64 0.79 -7.74
N MET A 25 1.75 1.08 -8.69
CA MET A 25 0.31 0.85 -8.57
C MET A 25 -0.02 -0.65 -8.42
N ASP A 26 0.64 -1.51 -9.20
CA ASP A 26 0.50 -2.97 -9.11
C ASP A 26 0.98 -3.52 -7.75
N ALA A 27 2.18 -3.09 -7.32
CA ALA A 27 2.75 -3.48 -6.03
C ALA A 27 1.86 -3.05 -4.86
N LEU A 28 1.37 -1.81 -4.88
CA LEU A 28 0.51 -1.26 -3.84
C LEU A 28 -0.84 -1.99 -3.81
N SER A 29 -1.45 -2.25 -4.97
CA SER A 29 -2.73 -2.97 -5.06
C SER A 29 -2.62 -4.38 -4.50
N LYS A 30 -1.61 -5.15 -4.93
CA LYS A 30 -1.38 -6.52 -4.46
C LYS A 30 -1.12 -6.57 -2.95
N HIS A 31 -0.30 -5.66 -2.45
CA HIS A 31 0.02 -5.62 -1.02
C HIS A 31 -1.19 -5.23 -0.18
N ALA A 32 -1.92 -4.17 -0.58
CA ALA A 32 -3.11 -3.72 0.13
C ALA A 32 -4.19 -4.82 0.18
N LYS A 33 -4.44 -5.49 -0.95
CA LYS A 33 -5.34 -6.65 -1.00
C LYS A 33 -4.89 -7.77 -0.07
N HIS A 34 -3.61 -8.13 -0.09
CA HIS A 34 -3.08 -9.19 0.75
C HIS A 34 -3.29 -8.89 2.24
N VAL A 35 -2.89 -7.70 2.69
CA VAL A 35 -3.01 -7.30 4.10
C VAL A 35 -4.48 -7.18 4.54
N ALA A 36 -5.36 -6.66 3.69
CA ALA A 36 -6.80 -6.55 3.97
C ALA A 36 -7.55 -7.89 4.00
N GLN A 37 -6.90 -8.99 3.61
CA GLN A 37 -7.47 -10.35 3.64
C GLN A 37 -6.85 -11.22 4.73
N LEU A 38 -5.80 -10.75 5.40
CA LEU A 38 -5.14 -11.52 6.45
C LEU A 38 -5.97 -11.51 7.74
N PRO A 39 -6.11 -12.65 8.43
CA PRO A 39 -6.64 -12.69 9.78
C PRO A 39 -5.80 -11.81 10.72
N PHE A 40 -6.44 -11.11 11.66
CA PHE A 40 -5.75 -10.19 12.58
C PHE A 40 -4.62 -10.87 13.36
N ASP A 41 -4.79 -12.11 13.80
CA ASP A 41 -3.75 -12.85 14.52
C ASP A 41 -2.50 -13.10 13.65
N ALA A 42 -2.70 -13.37 12.36
CA ALA A 42 -1.60 -13.54 11.41
C ALA A 42 -0.89 -12.21 11.16
N LEU A 43 -1.67 -11.12 11.05
CA LEU A 43 -1.13 -9.79 10.86
C LEU A 43 -0.38 -9.28 12.10
N GLN A 44 -0.90 -9.57 13.29
CA GLN A 44 -0.24 -9.26 14.56
C GLN A 44 1.10 -9.98 14.67
N LYS A 45 1.17 -11.25 14.26
CA LYS A 45 2.45 -12.00 14.21
C LYS A 45 3.45 -11.40 13.22
N GLN A 46 2.97 -10.90 12.07
CA GLN A 46 3.84 -10.26 11.07
C GLN A 46 4.36 -8.90 11.52
N LEU A 47 3.51 -8.11 12.19
CA LEU A 47 3.89 -6.80 12.71
C LEU A 47 4.77 -6.93 13.97
N GLY A 48 4.66 -8.04 14.71
CA GLY A 48 5.34 -8.20 15.99
C GLY A 48 4.85 -7.18 17.01
N ASP A 49 5.73 -6.79 17.93
CA ASP A 49 5.46 -5.76 18.95
C ASP A 49 5.69 -4.35 18.40
N HIS A 50 5.21 -4.06 17.18
CA HIS A 50 5.43 -2.77 16.55
C HIS A 50 4.77 -1.66 17.39
N PRO A 51 5.53 -0.71 17.97
CA PRO A 51 5.03 0.17 19.02
C PRO A 51 4.03 1.23 18.53
N LEU A 52 3.96 1.43 17.21
CA LEU A 52 3.19 2.51 16.57
C LEU A 52 2.05 2.02 15.68
N ILE A 53 1.98 0.72 15.39
CA ILE A 53 1.05 0.17 14.38
C ILE A 53 0.38 -1.07 14.97
N SER A 54 -0.93 -0.98 15.21
CA SER A 54 -1.73 -2.16 15.57
C SER A 54 -2.16 -2.91 14.32
N ALA A 55 -2.35 -4.23 14.44
CA ALA A 55 -2.87 -5.06 13.36
C ALA A 55 -4.22 -4.55 12.82
N CYS A 56 -5.11 -4.10 13.70
CA CYS A 56 -6.40 -3.53 13.32
C CYS A 56 -6.24 -2.27 12.46
N ALA A 57 -5.39 -1.32 12.89
CA ALA A 57 -5.14 -0.10 12.14
C ALA A 57 -4.50 -0.41 10.77
N TRP A 58 -3.53 -1.32 10.74
CA TRP A 58 -2.84 -1.69 9.51
C TRP A 58 -3.76 -2.38 8.49
N HIS A 59 -4.62 -3.28 8.95
CA HIS A 59 -5.66 -3.90 8.14
C HIS A 59 -6.65 -2.85 7.60
N GLY A 60 -7.08 -1.89 8.44
CA GLY A 60 -7.97 -0.81 8.03
C GLY A 60 -7.38 0.06 6.91
N VAL A 61 -6.12 0.46 7.06
CA VAL A 61 -5.37 1.22 6.03
C VAL A 61 -5.29 0.43 4.73
N ALA A 62 -4.97 -0.86 4.81
CA ALA A 62 -4.89 -1.72 3.63
C ALA A 62 -6.24 -1.85 2.91
N ALA A 63 -7.34 -2.00 3.65
CA ALA A 63 -8.68 -2.06 3.07
C ALA A 63 -9.08 -0.75 2.37
N GLU A 64 -8.78 0.40 3.00
CA GLU A 64 -9.03 1.72 2.40
C GLU A 64 -8.24 1.91 1.09
N ILE A 65 -6.94 1.62 1.11
CA ILE A 65 -6.09 1.75 -0.07
C ILE A 65 -6.55 0.82 -1.18
N HIS A 66 -6.84 -0.45 -0.86
CA HIS A 66 -7.32 -1.42 -1.85
C HIS A 66 -8.60 -0.93 -2.52
N HIS A 67 -9.57 -0.43 -1.73
CA HIS A 67 -10.82 0.09 -2.27
C HIS A 67 -10.61 1.29 -3.20
N LYS A 68 -9.72 2.23 -2.83
CA LYS A 68 -9.39 3.38 -3.69
C LYS A 68 -8.76 2.96 -5.02
N LEU A 69 -7.90 1.95 -4.99
CA LEU A 69 -7.23 1.44 -6.20
C LEU A 69 -8.19 0.70 -7.12
N GLU A 70 -9.04 -0.19 -6.59
CA GLU A 70 -10.08 -0.86 -7.40
C GLU A 70 -11.03 0.15 -8.05
N ALA A 71 -11.45 1.18 -7.30
CA ALA A 71 -12.30 2.25 -7.83
C ALA A 71 -11.60 3.11 -8.89
N HIS A 72 -10.26 3.17 -8.88
CA HIS A 72 -9.48 3.87 -9.89
C HIS A 72 -9.31 3.02 -11.15
N PHE A 73 -9.01 1.72 -11.01
CA PHE A 73 -8.84 0.80 -12.14
C PHE A 73 -10.14 0.45 -12.88
N ALA A 74 -11.29 0.59 -12.21
CA ALA A 74 -12.60 0.36 -12.83
C ALA A 74 -13.08 1.52 -13.74
N ARG A 75 -12.30 2.60 -13.83
CA ARG A 75 -12.60 3.78 -14.67
C ARG A 75 -11.89 3.66 -16.02
#